data_AF-A0A9E3C479-F1
#
_entry.id   AF-A0A9E3C479-F1
#
_cell.length_a   1.000
_cell.length_b   1.000
_cell.length_c   1.000
_cell.angle_alpha   90.00
_cell.angle_beta   90.00
_cell.angle_gamma   90.00
#
_symmetry.space_group_name_H-M   'P 1'
#
loop_
_entity.id
_entity.type
_entity.pdbx_description
1 polymer ?
#
loop_
_entity_poly.entity_id
_entity_poly.type
_entity_poly.pdbx_seq_one_letter_code
_entity_poly.pdbx_strand_id
1 'polypeptide(L)'
;MRTTKIPRVAAGATACLAATLFYGAHGPLAAKATARTTKTAAGSVSQGKALVSQFRCNGCHNANLQGRPGFSPNIHRTGALHDYTQAQFVTLLLTGKKNDGGHVRPPMPVYGAGHQQMPPPPMGGDHRPPPGGMPPPPGGMPPRGGMRPPPGGMRRPPTMTAAQAKAIFAYLETLK
;
A
#
# COMPACT_ATOMS: atom_id res chain seq x y z
N MET A 1 12.02 -55.32 -39.69
CA MET A 1 13.04 -54.62 -38.87
C MET A 1 12.57 -54.64 -37.42
N ARG A 2 13.48 -54.98 -36.50
CA ARG A 2 13.20 -55.41 -35.13
C ARG A 2 12.77 -54.24 -34.24
N THR A 3 11.64 -54.41 -33.57
CA THR A 3 11.13 -53.60 -32.45
C THR A 3 12.07 -53.76 -31.25
N THR A 4 12.84 -52.72 -30.90
CA THR A 4 13.63 -52.72 -29.65
C THR A 4 12.87 -52.01 -28.53
N LYS A 5 12.66 -52.82 -27.50
CA LYS A 5 11.92 -52.62 -26.26
C LYS A 5 12.77 -51.77 -25.30
N ILE A 6 12.24 -50.64 -24.81
CA ILE A 6 12.87 -49.84 -23.75
C ILE A 6 12.61 -50.55 -22.40
N PRO A 7 13.65 -50.91 -21.62
CA PRO A 7 13.45 -51.46 -20.29
C PRO A 7 13.03 -50.37 -19.29
N ARG A 8 12.01 -50.70 -18.50
CA ARG A 8 11.50 -49.90 -17.38
C ARG A 8 12.54 -49.83 -16.27
N VAL A 9 12.79 -48.63 -15.75
CA VAL A 9 13.62 -48.42 -14.55
C VAL A 9 12.85 -48.99 -13.36
N ALA A 10 13.48 -49.96 -12.70
CA ALA A 10 12.94 -50.63 -11.53
C ALA A 10 12.84 -49.65 -10.35
N ALA A 11 11.65 -49.57 -9.76
CA ALA A 11 11.44 -49.07 -8.42
C ALA A 11 12.10 -50.03 -7.43
N GLY A 12 13.15 -49.57 -6.76
CA GLY A 12 13.82 -50.27 -5.68
C GLY A 12 13.84 -49.36 -4.45
N ALA A 13 13.02 -49.69 -3.46
CA ALA A 13 13.05 -49.09 -2.15
C ALA A 13 14.25 -49.61 -1.35
N THR A 14 15.12 -48.71 -0.88
CA THR A 14 16.04 -49.01 0.22
C THR A 14 16.05 -47.81 1.16
N ALA A 15 15.14 -47.83 2.13
CA ALA A 15 15.29 -47.08 3.36
C ALA A 15 16.25 -47.85 4.29
N CYS A 16 17.25 -47.16 4.84
CA CYS A 16 17.66 -47.20 6.25
C CYS A 16 19.12 -46.73 6.45
N LEU A 17 19.24 -45.66 7.24
CA LEU A 17 20.28 -45.41 8.24
C LEU A 17 21.75 -45.36 7.81
N ALA A 18 22.25 -44.12 7.64
CA ALA A 18 23.59 -43.75 8.07
C ALA A 18 23.48 -42.56 9.03
N ALA A 19 23.29 -42.88 10.32
CA ALA A 19 23.50 -41.95 11.41
C ALA A 19 25.00 -41.94 11.73
N THR A 20 25.70 -40.88 11.34
CA THR A 20 27.04 -40.55 11.85
C THR A 20 27.13 -39.06 12.17
N LEU A 21 27.18 -38.79 13.48
CA LEU A 21 28.01 -37.76 14.12
C LEU A 21 27.78 -36.29 13.72
N PHE A 22 26.73 -35.70 14.28
CA PHE A 22 26.79 -34.31 14.78
C PHE A 22 26.41 -34.29 16.26
N TYR A 23 27.28 -34.87 17.07
CA TYR A 23 27.29 -34.62 18.52
C TYR A 23 28.02 -33.29 18.72
N GLY A 24 27.26 -32.21 18.96
CA GLY A 24 27.80 -30.91 19.39
C GLY A 24 27.35 -29.70 18.57
N ALA A 25 26.10 -29.25 18.76
CA ALA A 25 25.72 -27.82 18.77
C ALA A 25 24.18 -27.65 18.93
N HIS A 26 23.57 -28.23 19.97
CA HIS A 26 22.19 -27.88 20.34
C HIS A 26 22.19 -26.70 21.32
N GLY A 27 22.73 -25.56 20.88
CA GLY A 27 22.48 -24.27 21.53
C GLY A 27 21.13 -23.67 21.08
N PRO A 28 20.53 -22.72 21.83
CA PRO A 28 19.15 -22.24 21.62
C PRO A 28 19.00 -21.28 20.43
N LEU A 29 19.41 -21.70 19.24
CA LEU A 29 19.31 -20.89 18.01
C LEU A 29 17.89 -20.91 17.42
N ALA A 30 17.14 -22.01 17.58
CA ALA A 30 15.74 -22.10 17.14
C ALA A 30 14.79 -21.17 17.93
N ALA A 31 15.02 -21.01 19.23
CA ALA A 31 14.25 -20.11 20.10
C ALA A 31 14.52 -18.61 19.82
N LYS A 32 15.77 -18.26 19.47
CA LYS A 32 16.14 -16.88 19.11
C LYS A 32 15.59 -16.44 17.75
N ALA A 33 15.47 -17.35 16.79
CA ALA A 33 14.87 -17.05 15.48
C ALA A 33 13.36 -16.80 15.59
N THR A 34 12.64 -17.64 16.34
CA THR A 34 11.20 -17.48 16.60
C THR A 34 10.90 -16.22 17.42
N ALA A 35 11.68 -15.94 18.48
CA ALA A 35 11.53 -14.71 19.28
C ALA A 35 11.84 -13.42 18.49
N ARG A 36 12.78 -13.47 17.54
CA ARG A 36 13.05 -12.34 16.64
C ARG A 36 11.89 -12.11 15.68
N THR A 37 11.28 -13.17 15.13
CA THR A 37 10.12 -13.06 14.24
C THR A 37 8.90 -12.50 14.95
N THR A 38 8.60 -12.94 16.18
CA THR A 38 7.45 -12.41 16.95
C THR A 38 7.66 -10.98 17.40
N LYS A 39 8.88 -10.61 17.86
CA LYS A 39 9.22 -9.21 18.19
C LYS A 39 9.17 -8.30 16.96
N THR A 40 9.58 -8.81 15.79
CA THR A 40 9.49 -8.08 14.51
C THR A 40 8.04 -7.91 14.06
N ALA A 41 7.18 -8.92 14.25
CA ALA A 41 5.75 -8.82 13.96
C ALA A 41 5.05 -7.81 14.90
N ALA A 42 5.30 -7.89 16.21
CA ALA A 42 4.76 -6.93 17.19
C ALA A 42 5.27 -5.50 16.95
N GLY A 43 6.56 -5.36 16.63
CA GLY A 43 7.16 -4.08 16.20
C GLY A 43 6.51 -3.53 14.93
N SER A 44 6.18 -4.40 13.97
CA SER A 44 5.51 -4.00 12.72
C SER A 44 4.06 -3.56 12.93
N VAL A 45 3.31 -4.19 13.85
CA VAL A 45 1.93 -3.82 14.18
C VAL A 45 1.86 -2.45 14.85
N SER A 46 2.70 -2.20 15.86
CA SER A 46 2.75 -0.90 16.54
C SER A 46 3.18 0.23 15.61
N GLN A 47 4.18 -0.03 14.75
CA GLN A 47 4.59 0.88 13.69
C GLN A 47 3.45 1.13 12.68
N GLY A 48 2.74 0.08 12.26
CA GLY A 48 1.60 0.18 11.36
C GLY A 48 0.50 1.11 11.88
N LYS A 49 0.18 1.00 13.18
CA LYS A 49 -0.79 1.89 13.84
C LYS A 49 -0.37 3.37 13.79
N ALA A 50 0.91 3.64 14.05
CA ALA A 50 1.44 5.00 13.97
C ALA A 50 1.36 5.55 12.53
N LEU A 51 1.70 4.71 11.54
CA LEU A 51 1.65 5.08 10.13
C LEU A 51 0.21 5.35 9.65
N VAL A 52 -0.78 4.57 10.07
CA VAL A 52 -2.21 4.85 9.78
C VAL A 52 -2.60 6.27 10.18
N SER A 53 -2.10 6.74 11.33
CA SER A 53 -2.34 8.10 11.82
C SER A 53 -1.54 9.15 11.05
N GLN A 54 -0.26 8.86 10.78
CA GLN A 54 0.64 9.74 10.02
C GLN A 54 0.13 10.01 8.59
N PHE A 55 -0.35 8.98 7.92
CA PHE A 55 -0.94 9.07 6.57
C PHE A 55 -2.43 9.44 6.60
N ARG A 56 -2.99 9.70 7.79
CA ARG A 56 -4.37 10.16 8.02
C ARG A 56 -5.43 9.25 7.39
N CYS A 57 -5.20 7.94 7.38
CA CYS A 57 -6.14 6.97 6.79
C CYS A 57 -7.53 7.05 7.46
N ASN A 58 -7.53 7.31 8.77
CA ASN A 58 -8.73 7.52 9.58
C ASN A 58 -9.53 8.79 9.23
N GLY A 59 -8.95 9.74 8.49
CA GLY A 59 -9.68 10.93 8.03
C GLY A 59 -10.76 10.59 7.00
N CYS A 60 -10.48 9.64 6.11
CA CYS A 60 -11.45 9.18 5.11
C CYS A 60 -12.16 7.90 5.57
N HIS A 61 -11.40 6.92 6.06
CA HIS A 61 -11.94 5.62 6.50
C HIS A 61 -12.58 5.64 7.89
N ASN A 62 -12.91 6.82 8.42
CA ASN A 62 -13.42 7.05 9.77
C ASN A 62 -12.39 6.72 10.89
N ALA A 63 -12.64 7.21 12.10
CA ALA A 63 -11.75 7.07 13.26
C ALA A 63 -11.36 5.61 13.54
N ASN A 64 -12.31 4.69 13.33
CA ASN A 64 -12.15 3.26 13.54
C ASN A 64 -11.84 2.48 12.26
N LEU A 65 -11.49 3.13 11.14
CA LEU A 65 -11.10 2.49 9.87
C LEU A 65 -12.17 1.59 9.20
N GLN A 66 -13.41 1.66 9.67
CA GLN A 66 -14.56 0.94 9.12
C GLN A 66 -15.14 1.57 7.85
N GLY A 67 -14.59 2.70 7.41
CA GLY A 67 -15.07 3.40 6.23
C GLY A 67 -16.32 4.23 6.49
N ARG A 68 -16.92 4.65 5.38
CA ARG A 68 -18.13 5.47 5.28
C ARG A 68 -18.87 4.97 4.03
N PRO A 69 -20.13 4.50 4.16
CA PRO A 69 -20.89 4.00 3.00
C PRO A 69 -20.88 4.99 1.83
N GLY A 70 -20.60 4.51 0.63
CA GLY A 70 -20.54 5.31 -0.60
C GLY A 70 -19.31 6.20 -0.78
N PHE A 71 -18.41 6.31 0.21
CA PHE A 71 -17.20 7.16 0.12
C PHE A 71 -15.90 6.39 0.29
N SER A 72 -15.78 5.58 1.35
CA SER A 72 -14.56 4.83 1.67
C SER A 72 -14.91 3.47 2.25
N PRO A 73 -14.25 2.38 1.85
CA PRO A 73 -14.55 1.05 2.37
C PRO A 73 -14.06 0.84 3.81
N ASN A 74 -14.60 -0.18 4.47
CA ASN A 74 -13.98 -0.79 5.65
C ASN A 74 -12.64 -1.40 5.25
N ILE A 75 -11.54 -1.01 5.91
CA ILE A 75 -10.19 -1.52 5.64
C ILE A 75 -9.67 -2.45 6.75
N HIS A 76 -10.55 -2.95 7.61
CA HIS A 76 -10.26 -4.07 8.51
C HIS A 76 -10.12 -5.37 7.73
N ARG A 77 -9.56 -6.38 8.39
CA ARG A 77 -9.46 -7.75 7.87
C ARG A 77 -10.81 -8.36 7.48
N THR A 78 -11.90 -7.94 8.09
CA THR A 78 -13.27 -8.39 7.79
C THR A 78 -13.94 -7.59 6.67
N GLY A 79 -13.32 -6.49 6.24
CA GLY A 79 -13.78 -5.62 5.16
C GLY A 79 -13.01 -5.85 3.86
N ALA A 80 -12.78 -4.78 3.12
CA ALA A 80 -12.11 -4.81 1.82
C ALA A 80 -10.67 -5.33 1.88
N LEU A 81 -10.00 -5.28 3.04
CA LEU A 81 -8.65 -5.83 3.19
C LEU A 81 -8.62 -7.36 3.00
N HIS A 82 -9.73 -8.05 3.30
CA HIS A 82 -9.83 -9.51 3.20
C HIS A 82 -9.40 -10.04 1.82
N ASP A 83 -9.70 -9.27 0.77
CA ASP A 83 -9.45 -9.68 -0.61
C ASP A 83 -8.02 -9.38 -1.09
N TYR A 84 -7.18 -8.83 -0.20
CA TYR A 84 -5.80 -8.44 -0.50
C TYR A 84 -4.79 -9.29 0.29
N THR A 85 -3.86 -9.89 -0.43
CA THR A 85 -2.58 -10.27 0.15
C THR A 85 -1.75 -9.02 0.49
N GLN A 86 -0.76 -9.16 1.38
CA GLN A 86 0.16 -8.06 1.70
C GLN A 86 0.82 -7.45 0.46
N ALA A 87 1.24 -8.27 -0.51
CA ALA A 87 1.89 -7.78 -1.73
C ALA A 87 0.92 -6.98 -2.63
N GLN A 88 -0.33 -7.44 -2.75
CA GLN A 88 -1.38 -6.72 -3.47
C GLN A 88 -1.73 -5.41 -2.76
N PHE A 89 -1.80 -5.40 -1.42
CA PHE A 89 -2.03 -4.17 -0.65
C PHE A 89 -0.91 -3.15 -0.82
N VAL A 90 0.36 -3.59 -0.78
CA VAL A 90 1.51 -2.72 -1.08
C VAL A 90 1.38 -2.14 -2.49
N THR A 91 1.00 -2.95 -3.46
CA THR A 91 0.78 -2.49 -4.85
C THR A 91 -0.34 -1.46 -4.92
N LEU A 92 -1.46 -1.69 -4.23
CA LEU A 92 -2.57 -0.74 -4.14
C LEU A 92 -2.13 0.61 -3.58
N LEU A 93 -1.44 0.63 -2.44
CA LEU A 93 -1.04 1.90 -1.82
C LEU A 93 0.00 2.66 -2.65
N LEU A 94 0.92 1.96 -3.30
CA LEU A 94 2.00 2.59 -4.05
C LEU A 94 1.62 2.96 -5.48
N THR A 95 0.69 2.24 -6.10
CA THR A 95 0.34 2.42 -7.52
C THR A 95 -1.13 2.75 -7.79
N GLY A 96 -1.97 2.64 -6.76
CA GLY A 96 -3.42 2.75 -6.88
C GLY A 96 -4.07 1.53 -7.56
N LYS A 97 -3.33 0.52 -7.98
CA LYS A 97 -3.91 -0.68 -8.63
C LYS A 97 -4.55 -1.60 -7.58
N LYS A 98 -5.83 -1.88 -7.76
CA LYS A 98 -6.61 -2.85 -6.99
C LYS A 98 -6.29 -4.28 -7.40
N ASN A 99 -6.70 -5.24 -6.57
CA ASN A 99 -6.56 -6.68 -6.83
C ASN A 99 -7.38 -7.14 -8.04
N ASP A 100 -8.48 -6.45 -8.37
CA ASP A 100 -9.31 -6.68 -9.57
C ASP A 100 -8.73 -6.07 -10.85
N GLY A 101 -7.52 -5.49 -10.79
CA GLY A 101 -6.87 -4.83 -11.93
C GLY A 101 -7.36 -3.39 -12.19
N GLY A 102 -8.43 -2.95 -11.53
CA GLY A 102 -8.89 -1.57 -11.58
C GLY A 102 -8.00 -0.62 -10.76
N HIS A 103 -8.38 0.66 -10.72
CA HIS A 103 -7.66 1.67 -9.94
C HIS A 103 -8.52 2.20 -8.78
N VAL A 104 -7.84 2.62 -7.72
CA VAL A 104 -8.45 3.40 -6.65
C VAL A 104 -9.02 4.70 -7.23
N ARG A 105 -10.22 5.07 -6.78
CA ARG A 105 -10.88 6.29 -7.24
C ARG A 105 -10.48 7.47 -6.36
N PRO A 106 -10.36 8.69 -6.91
CA PRO A 106 -10.25 9.89 -6.11
C PRO A 106 -11.43 9.98 -5.11
N PRO A 107 -11.21 10.48 -3.88
CA PRO A 107 -10.03 11.23 -3.42
C PRO A 107 -8.97 10.39 -2.69
N MET A 108 -9.01 9.05 -2.71
CA MET A 108 -8.00 8.25 -2.00
C MET A 108 -6.61 8.46 -2.63
N PRO A 109 -5.59 8.89 -1.86
CA PRO A 109 -4.26 9.15 -2.41
C PRO A 109 -3.53 7.87 -2.83
N VAL A 110 -2.61 8.03 -3.78
CA VAL A 110 -1.58 7.03 -4.11
C VAL A 110 -0.24 7.52 -3.59
N TYR A 111 0.47 6.67 -2.85
CA TYR A 111 1.63 7.06 -2.03
C TYR A 111 3.00 6.72 -2.66
N GLY A 112 3.01 6.10 -3.84
CA GLY A 112 4.26 5.79 -4.53
C GLY A 112 4.95 7.03 -5.09
N ALA A 113 6.28 7.00 -5.11
CA ALA A 113 7.10 8.12 -5.56
C ALA A 113 6.80 8.59 -7.00
N GLY A 114 6.37 7.67 -7.88
CA GLY A 114 6.03 7.98 -9.28
C GLY A 114 4.60 8.49 -9.54
N HIS A 115 3.68 8.36 -8.56
CA HIS A 115 2.32 8.91 -8.70
C HIS A 115 2.23 10.40 -8.34
N GLN A 116 3.37 11.01 -8.01
CA GLN A 116 3.52 12.45 -7.81
C GLN A 116 3.37 13.28 -9.10
N GLN A 117 3.25 12.61 -10.25
CA GLN A 117 3.09 13.22 -11.57
C GLN A 117 1.65 13.28 -12.06
N MET A 118 0.62 12.96 -11.27
CA MET A 118 -0.71 13.44 -11.66
C MET A 118 -0.70 14.95 -11.40
N PRO A 119 -0.67 15.82 -12.45
CA PRO A 119 -0.96 17.22 -12.24
C PRO A 119 -2.32 17.30 -11.53
N PRO A 120 -2.59 18.36 -10.75
CA PRO A 120 -3.95 18.61 -10.31
C PRO A 120 -4.88 18.41 -11.53
N PRO A 121 -6.08 17.82 -11.37
CA PRO A 121 -7.04 17.79 -12.47
C PRO A 121 -7.07 19.22 -13.03
N PRO A 122 -7.03 19.43 -14.36
CA PRO A 122 -7.10 20.77 -14.91
C PRO A 122 -8.29 21.40 -14.21
N MET A 123 -8.03 22.40 -13.37
CA MET A 123 -9.09 23.24 -12.83
C MET A 123 -9.84 23.66 -14.08
N GLY A 124 -11.11 23.22 -14.16
CA GLY A 124 -11.87 23.20 -15.39
C GLY A 124 -11.75 24.51 -16.14
N GLY A 125 -11.82 24.40 -17.46
CA GLY A 125 -11.59 25.46 -18.42
C GLY A 125 -12.25 26.79 -18.06
N ASP A 126 -11.72 27.82 -18.69
CA ASP A 126 -12.46 28.99 -19.17
C ASP A 126 -13.67 29.30 -18.28
N HIS A 127 -13.42 29.76 -17.06
CA HIS A 127 -14.46 30.43 -16.29
C HIS A 127 -14.71 31.77 -16.98
N ARG A 128 -15.34 31.72 -18.16
CA ARG A 128 -15.96 32.85 -18.79
C ARG A 128 -17.09 33.23 -17.82
N PRO A 129 -17.04 34.42 -17.20
CA PRO A 129 -18.14 34.88 -16.38
C PRO A 129 -19.44 34.85 -17.22
N PRO A 130 -20.60 34.63 -16.59
CA PRO A 130 -21.88 34.64 -17.30
C PRO A 130 -21.99 35.92 -18.15
N PRO A 131 -22.54 35.84 -19.38
CA PRO A 131 -22.77 37.03 -20.19
C PRO A 131 -23.70 37.97 -19.41
N GLY A 132 -23.18 39.13 -19.00
CA GLY A 132 -23.89 40.10 -18.17
C GLY A 132 -23.08 40.72 -17.02
N GLY A 133 -21.90 40.18 -16.71
CA GLY A 133 -20.95 40.86 -15.82
C GLY A 133 -20.37 42.10 -16.50
N MET A 134 -20.46 43.28 -15.87
CA MET A 134 -19.83 44.52 -16.34
C MET A 134 -18.35 44.28 -16.71
N PRO A 135 -17.86 44.83 -17.84
CA PRO A 135 -16.44 44.78 -18.15
C PRO A 135 -15.65 45.50 -17.05
N PRO A 136 -14.45 45.01 -16.68
CA PRO A 136 -13.60 45.72 -15.74
C PRO A 136 -13.23 47.10 -16.30
N PRO A 137 -13.08 48.13 -15.45
CA PRO A 137 -12.73 49.47 -15.90
C PRO A 137 -11.35 49.48 -16.60
N PRO A 138 -11.18 50.26 -17.67
CA PRO A 138 -9.88 50.40 -18.33
C PRO A 138 -8.96 51.24 -17.44
N GLY A 139 -7.84 50.69 -17.00
CA GLY A 139 -6.81 51.49 -16.31
C GLY A 139 -6.06 50.86 -15.13
N GLY A 140 -6.03 49.53 -14.98
CA GLY A 140 -5.20 48.90 -13.95
C GLY A 140 -4.65 47.56 -14.39
N MET A 141 -3.45 47.53 -14.96
CA MET A 141 -2.65 46.31 -14.91
C MET A 141 -2.29 46.07 -13.44
N PRO A 142 -2.73 44.98 -12.79
CA PRO A 142 -2.14 44.61 -11.51
C PRO A 142 -0.66 44.29 -11.76
N PRO A 143 0.25 44.63 -10.83
CA PRO A 143 1.66 44.35 -11.04
C PRO A 143 1.84 42.86 -11.28
N ARG A 144 2.68 42.51 -12.28
CA ARG A 144 3.33 41.20 -12.40
C ARG A 144 4.31 41.03 -11.22
N GLY A 145 3.78 41.06 -10.00
CA GLY A 145 4.48 40.88 -8.74
C GLY A 145 3.95 39.61 -8.11
N GLY A 146 4.87 38.68 -7.83
CA GLY A 146 4.57 37.30 -7.47
C GLY A 146 3.34 37.11 -6.59
N MET A 147 2.37 36.35 -7.11
CA MET A 147 1.48 35.60 -6.23
C MET A 147 2.36 34.58 -5.51
N ARG A 148 2.91 34.99 -4.36
CA ARG A 148 3.41 34.05 -3.37
C ARG A 148 2.24 33.10 -3.09
N PRO A 149 2.37 31.79 -3.37
CA PRO A 149 1.28 30.85 -3.13
C PRO A 149 0.79 31.03 -1.69
N PRO A 150 -0.52 30.89 -1.42
CA PRO A 150 -1.00 30.94 -0.05
C PRO A 150 -0.17 29.96 0.80
N PRO A 151 0.20 30.32 2.05
CA PRO A 151 0.88 29.41 2.96
C PRO A 151 -0.09 28.26 3.29
N GLY A 152 -0.10 27.23 2.45
CA GLY A 152 -1.18 26.26 2.41
C GLY A 152 -1.41 25.59 1.05
N GLY A 153 -0.63 25.93 0.01
CA GLY A 153 -0.60 25.19 -1.26
C GLY A 153 -0.63 23.69 -1.01
N MET A 154 -1.54 22.98 -1.70
CA MET A 154 -1.88 21.57 -1.50
C MET A 154 -0.64 20.76 -1.11
N ARG A 155 -0.51 20.44 0.18
CA ARG A 155 0.63 19.68 0.68
C ARG A 155 0.66 18.38 -0.09
N ARG A 156 1.72 18.19 -0.88
CA ARG A 156 1.96 16.98 -1.68
C ARG A 156 1.69 15.77 -0.79
N PRO A 157 0.92 14.76 -1.24
CA PRO A 157 0.67 13.59 -0.41
C PRO A 157 2.03 12.98 -0.02
N PRO A 158 2.24 12.64 1.26
CA PRO A 158 3.50 12.08 1.72
C PRO A 158 3.78 10.78 0.97
N THR A 159 5.04 10.51 0.64
CA THR A 159 5.42 9.23 0.04
C THR A 159 5.43 8.13 1.09
N MET A 160 5.13 6.91 0.64
CA MET A 160 5.21 5.71 1.46
C MET A 160 6.19 4.74 0.82
N THR A 161 7.01 4.10 1.66
CA THR A 161 7.86 2.97 1.24
C THR A 161 7.08 1.67 1.29
N ALA A 162 7.54 0.64 0.57
CA ALA A 162 6.94 -0.69 0.65
C ALA A 162 6.98 -1.27 2.08
N ALA A 163 8.02 -0.97 2.87
CA ALA A 163 8.12 -1.42 4.26
C ALA A 163 7.03 -0.77 5.15
N GLN A 164 6.77 0.52 4.96
CA GLN A 164 5.68 1.21 5.67
C GLN A 164 4.31 0.65 5.29
N ALA A 165 4.07 0.39 4.01
CA ALA A 165 2.82 -0.24 3.54
C ALA A 165 2.61 -1.63 4.15
N LYS A 166 3.68 -2.44 4.26
CA LYS A 166 3.64 -3.76 4.93
C LYS A 166 3.32 -3.64 6.42
N ALA A 167 3.92 -2.68 7.12
CA ALA A 167 3.63 -2.44 8.53
C ALA A 167 2.15 -2.03 8.75
N ILE A 168 1.60 -1.17 7.89
CA ILE A 168 0.17 -0.83 7.90
C ILE A 168 -0.69 -2.08 7.70
N PHE A 169 -0.38 -2.90 6.70
CA PHE A 169 -1.10 -4.16 6.45
C PHE A 169 -1.14 -5.05 7.70
N ALA A 170 0.03 -5.29 8.30
CA ALA A 170 0.14 -6.10 9.51
C ALA A 170 -0.71 -5.55 10.67
N TYR A 171 -0.80 -4.22 10.82
CA TYR A 171 -1.70 -3.62 11.82
C TYR A 171 -3.18 -3.82 11.47
N LEU A 172 -3.58 -3.53 10.23
CA LEU A 172 -4.98 -3.67 9.81
C LEU A 172 -5.49 -5.11 9.91
N GLU A 173 -4.60 -6.11 9.72
CA GLU A 173 -4.93 -7.52 9.93
C GLU A 173 -5.30 -7.86 11.37
N THR A 174 -4.85 -7.07 12.35
CA THR A 174 -5.24 -7.26 13.76
C THR A 174 -6.62 -6.71 14.08
N LEU A 175 -7.21 -5.90 13.18
CA LEU A 175 -8.51 -5.25 13.38
C LEU A 175 -9.64 -6.14 12.83
N LYS A 176 -10.67 -6.33 13.67
CA LYS A 176 -11.87 -7.11 13.36
C LYS A 176 -12.98 -6.24 12.82
#